data_AF-A0A533RY61-F1
#
_entry.id   AF-A0A533RY61-F1
#
_cell.length_a   1.000
_cell.length_b   1.000
_cell.length_c   1.000
_cell.angle_alpha   90.00
_cell.angle_beta   90.00
_cell.angle_gamma   90.00
#
_symmetry.space_group_name_H-M   'P 1'
#
loop_
_entity.id
_entity.type
_entity.pdbx_description
1 polymer ?
#
loop_
_entity_poly.entity_id
_entity_poly.type
_entity_poly.pdbx_seq_one_letter_code
_entity_poly.pdbx_strand_id
1 'polypeptide(L)'
;SQIRRLGASCDWTRERFTLDAGLSRAVREAFVRLYEKGLIYRGPRLINWSPGLRTAVSDLEVEYSQEPGFLYYFKYRLADNPDEFIPVATTRPETILGDTAVAVHPEDERYKPLIGRKALVPMLNREVPVIADDYVDREFGTGALKITPAHDPNDYAIGQRFNLEMISILDKEARINENGGPYAGMDRFECRKKLWADMKAAGLVIKEEPYMLNVPRSQRGGEIIEPMISDQWFVAIQPLADAALKVVREGEIKIVPDRFTKVYYNWLENIQDWTISRQLWWGHRIPVWYCDDCGKMTVTREDPTACMHCGSQNIRQDEDVLDTWFSSGLWPFSTLGWP
;
A
#
# COMPACT_ATOMS: atom_id res chain seq x y z
N SER A 1 -21.29 33.42 6.50
CA SER A 1 -20.66 32.11 6.82
C SER A 1 -20.69 31.88 8.33
N GLN A 2 -20.66 30.62 8.78
CA GLN A 2 -20.68 30.25 10.20
C GLN A 2 -19.53 30.90 11.01
N ILE A 3 -18.32 30.91 10.47
CA ILE A 3 -17.12 31.46 11.13
C ILE A 3 -17.25 32.96 11.43
N ARG A 4 -17.79 33.75 10.49
CA ARG A 4 -18.09 35.18 10.72
C ARG A 4 -19.17 35.37 11.79
N ARG A 5 -20.18 34.50 11.81
CA ARG A 5 -21.26 34.55 12.82
C ARG A 5 -20.77 34.18 14.22
N LEU A 6 -19.72 33.36 14.33
CA LEU A 6 -19.03 33.06 15.59
C LEU A 6 -18.14 34.22 16.08
N GLY A 7 -17.97 35.29 15.28
CA GLY A 7 -17.18 36.47 15.66
C GLY A 7 -15.68 36.32 15.48
N ALA A 8 -15.20 35.39 14.64
CA ALA A 8 -13.77 35.23 14.39
C ALA A 8 -13.16 36.46 13.67
N SER A 9 -12.08 37.00 14.22
CA SER A 9 -11.36 38.18 13.71
C SER A 9 -10.23 37.83 12.74
N CYS A 10 -10.48 36.93 11.79
CA CYS A 10 -9.51 36.56 10.75
C CYS A 10 -9.32 37.68 9.71
N ASP A 11 -8.15 37.72 9.06
CA ASP A 11 -7.94 38.61 7.90
C ASP A 11 -8.62 38.04 6.65
N TRP A 12 -9.89 38.41 6.47
CA TRP A 12 -10.71 37.97 5.34
C TRP A 12 -10.22 38.46 3.98
N THR A 13 -9.34 39.48 3.93
CA THR A 13 -8.78 39.96 2.65
C THR A 13 -7.72 39.00 2.10
N ARG A 14 -7.19 38.13 2.97
CA ARG A 14 -6.21 37.09 2.64
C ARG A 14 -6.81 35.70 2.72
N GLU A 15 -8.11 35.57 2.52
CA GLU A 15 -8.75 34.27 2.37
C GLU A 15 -8.04 33.48 1.25
N ARG A 16 -7.78 32.20 1.52
CA ARG A 16 -7.07 31.29 0.63
C ARG A 16 -7.85 30.00 0.50
N PHE A 17 -7.74 29.40 -0.68
CA PHE A 17 -8.32 28.11 -0.98
C PHE A 17 -7.23 27.25 -1.63
N THR A 18 -7.14 25.97 -1.24
CA THR A 18 -6.01 25.12 -1.67
C THR A 18 -5.88 25.02 -3.19
N LEU A 19 -6.98 25.10 -3.94
CA LEU A 19 -6.98 25.10 -5.41
C LEU A 19 -7.06 26.50 -6.04
N ASP A 20 -6.84 27.57 -5.28
CA ASP A 20 -6.64 28.89 -5.89
C ASP A 20 -5.33 28.92 -6.69
N ALA A 21 -5.19 29.93 -7.57
CA ALA A 21 -4.05 30.01 -8.48
C ALA A 21 -2.70 30.15 -7.74
N GLY A 22 -2.68 30.81 -6.57
CA GLY A 22 -1.47 30.98 -5.79
C GLY A 22 -1.01 29.68 -5.15
N LEU A 23 -1.94 28.98 -4.48
CA LEU A 23 -1.65 27.71 -3.81
C LEU A 23 -1.39 26.58 -4.81
N SER A 24 -2.06 26.58 -5.96
CA SER A 24 -1.77 25.64 -7.04
C SER A 24 -0.34 25.79 -7.58
N ARG A 25 0.16 27.01 -7.70
CA ARG A 25 1.58 27.25 -8.03
C ARG A 25 2.52 26.75 -6.93
N ALA A 26 2.16 26.95 -5.67
CA ALA A 26 2.93 26.46 -4.53
C ALA A 26 3.03 24.93 -4.49
N VAL A 27 1.92 24.24 -4.75
CA VAL A 27 1.91 22.77 -4.85
C VAL A 27 2.82 22.29 -5.97
N ARG A 28 2.71 22.91 -7.15
CA ARG A 28 3.57 22.57 -8.29
C ARG A 28 5.04 22.83 -8.00
N GLU A 29 5.38 24.00 -7.43
CA GLU A 29 6.75 24.32 -7.02
C GLU A 29 7.30 23.30 -6.03
N ALA A 30 6.52 22.95 -4.99
CA ALA A 30 6.92 21.97 -3.99
C ALA A 30 7.25 20.62 -4.63
N PHE A 31 6.38 20.14 -5.52
CA PHE A 31 6.60 18.88 -6.23
C PHE A 31 7.89 18.91 -7.03
N VAL A 32 8.06 19.91 -7.91
CA VAL A 32 9.24 19.98 -8.79
C VAL A 32 10.52 20.10 -7.95
N ARG A 33 10.52 20.91 -6.90
CA ARG A 33 11.68 21.10 -6.03
C ARG A 33 12.04 19.85 -5.24
N LEU A 34 11.06 19.08 -4.77
CA LEU A 34 11.31 17.81 -4.08
C LEU A 34 11.81 16.74 -5.07
N TYR A 35 11.29 16.73 -6.30
CA TYR A 35 11.77 15.88 -7.38
C TYR A 35 13.23 16.19 -7.77
N GLU A 36 13.58 17.46 -7.96
CA GLU A 36 14.95 17.91 -8.24
C GLU A 36 15.95 17.53 -7.13
N LYS A 37 15.47 17.42 -5.89
CA LYS A 37 16.28 16.94 -4.74
C LYS A 37 16.38 15.41 -4.64
N GLY A 38 15.74 14.67 -5.54
CA GLY A 38 15.66 13.21 -5.48
C GLY A 38 14.79 12.67 -4.33
N LEU A 39 13.95 13.53 -3.73
CA LEU A 39 13.05 13.14 -2.64
C LEU A 39 11.69 12.66 -3.15
N ILE A 40 11.32 12.98 -4.39
CA ILE A 40 10.16 12.38 -5.05
C ILE A 40 10.63 11.37 -6.09
N TYR A 41 10.06 10.19 -6.06
CA TYR A 41 10.32 9.14 -7.03
C TYR A 41 9.04 8.39 -7.40
N ARG A 42 9.10 7.66 -8.51
CA ARG A 42 8.01 6.79 -8.98
C ARG A 42 8.51 5.35 -9.01
N GLY A 43 7.69 4.42 -8.56
CA GLY A 43 8.01 3.00 -8.69
C GLY A 43 6.91 2.08 -8.19
N PRO A 44 7.04 0.77 -8.44
CA PRO A 44 6.10 -0.22 -7.97
C PRO A 44 6.30 -0.44 -6.48
N ARG A 45 5.23 -0.28 -5.69
CA ARG A 45 5.20 -0.69 -4.29
C ARG A 45 3.84 -1.28 -3.94
N LEU A 46 3.79 -2.02 -2.83
CA LEU A 46 2.55 -2.36 -2.20
C LEU A 46 1.92 -1.09 -1.62
N ILE A 47 0.70 -0.80 -2.06
CA ILE A 47 -0.10 0.35 -1.62
C ILE A 47 -1.41 -0.11 -0.99
N ASN A 48 -2.00 0.76 -0.19
CA ASN A 48 -3.37 0.61 0.25
C ASN A 48 -4.30 1.06 -0.88
N TRP A 49 -4.98 0.11 -1.53
CA TRP A 49 -5.96 0.39 -2.56
C TRP A 49 -7.38 0.39 -1.98
N SER A 50 -8.14 1.42 -2.29
CA SER A 50 -9.57 1.52 -1.97
C SER A 50 -10.38 1.13 -3.22
N PRO A 51 -11.00 -0.07 -3.28
CA PRO A 51 -11.75 -0.49 -4.47
C PRO A 51 -13.02 0.33 -4.70
N GLY A 52 -13.62 0.86 -3.62
CA GLY A 52 -14.82 1.68 -3.69
C GLY A 52 -14.56 3.05 -4.31
N LEU A 53 -13.47 3.71 -3.88
CA LEU A 53 -13.05 5.01 -4.43
C LEU A 53 -12.15 4.90 -5.66
N ARG A 54 -11.64 3.69 -5.95
CA ARG A 54 -10.69 3.37 -7.04
C ARG A 54 -9.43 4.22 -7.00
N THR A 55 -8.84 4.35 -5.82
CA THR A 55 -7.60 5.12 -5.62
C THR A 55 -6.70 4.48 -4.58
N ALA A 56 -5.39 4.74 -4.70
CA ALA A 56 -4.45 4.59 -3.61
C ALA A 56 -4.85 5.51 -2.43
N VAL A 57 -4.59 5.07 -1.21
CA VAL A 57 -4.70 5.86 0.02
C VAL A 57 -3.43 5.72 0.85
N SER A 58 -3.13 6.72 1.69
CA SER A 58 -1.98 6.65 2.61
C SER A 58 -2.30 5.78 3.84
N ASP A 59 -1.28 5.32 4.56
CA ASP A 59 -1.45 4.55 5.80
C ASP A 59 -2.29 5.31 6.85
N LEU A 60 -2.21 6.64 6.85
CA LEU A 60 -2.96 7.51 7.77
C LEU A 60 -4.43 7.66 7.40
N GLU A 61 -4.83 7.21 6.21
CA GLU A 61 -6.22 7.21 5.73
C GLU A 61 -6.88 5.83 5.89
N VAL A 62 -6.18 4.88 6.55
CA VAL A 62 -6.68 3.56 6.87
C VAL A 62 -7.06 3.49 8.35
N GLU A 63 -8.30 3.09 8.63
CA GLU A 63 -8.81 2.83 9.97
C GLU A 63 -9.01 1.33 10.18
N TYR A 64 -8.73 0.85 11.39
CA TYR A 64 -8.84 -0.57 11.69
C TYR A 64 -10.07 -0.86 12.56
N SER A 65 -10.86 -1.85 12.15
CA SER A 65 -12.02 -2.34 12.90
C SER A 65 -11.86 -3.80 13.31
N GLN A 66 -12.25 -4.13 14.55
CA GLN A 66 -12.34 -5.51 15.00
C GLN A 66 -13.65 -6.14 14.55
N GLU A 67 -13.57 -7.23 13.79
CA GLU A 67 -14.73 -7.88 13.18
C GLU A 67 -14.69 -9.40 13.35
N PRO A 68 -15.83 -10.06 13.64
CA PRO A 68 -15.87 -11.51 13.71
C PRO A 68 -15.65 -12.12 12.32
N GLY A 69 -14.77 -13.11 12.25
CA GLY A 69 -14.49 -13.88 11.05
C GLY A 69 -13.98 -15.28 11.39
N PHE A 70 -13.16 -15.84 10.51
CA PHE A 70 -12.61 -17.18 10.67
C PHE A 70 -11.11 -17.22 10.38
N LEU A 71 -10.43 -18.10 11.09
CA LEU A 71 -9.09 -18.56 10.76
C LEU A 71 -9.21 -19.93 10.08
N TYR A 72 -8.71 -20.02 8.85
CA TYR A 72 -8.85 -21.17 7.96
C TYR A 72 -7.58 -22.00 7.97
N TYR A 73 -7.69 -23.29 8.28
CA TYR A 73 -6.58 -24.24 8.33
C TYR A 73 -6.66 -25.21 7.17
N PHE A 74 -5.59 -25.31 6.39
CA PHE A 74 -5.56 -26.09 5.16
C PHE A 74 -4.17 -26.68 4.88
N LYS A 75 -4.09 -27.54 3.87
CA LYS A 75 -2.91 -28.32 3.54
C LYS A 75 -2.23 -27.77 2.29
N TYR A 76 -0.93 -27.56 2.40
CA TYR A 76 0.01 -27.43 1.29
C TYR A 76 0.65 -28.79 1.03
N ARG A 77 0.22 -29.53 0.00
CA ARG A 77 0.83 -30.83 -0.33
C ARG A 77 2.23 -30.63 -0.89
N LEU A 78 3.15 -31.54 -0.59
CA LEU A 78 4.49 -31.49 -1.15
C LEU A 78 4.49 -31.99 -2.59
N ALA A 79 5.26 -31.33 -3.46
CA ALA A 79 5.27 -31.62 -4.89
C ALA A 79 5.89 -32.99 -5.22
N ASP A 80 6.85 -33.42 -4.40
CA ASP A 80 7.57 -34.70 -4.51
C ASP A 80 6.83 -35.86 -3.82
N ASN A 81 5.98 -35.57 -2.82
CA ASN A 81 5.16 -36.56 -2.14
C ASN A 81 3.76 -35.99 -1.80
N PRO A 82 2.72 -36.33 -2.59
CA PRO A 82 1.36 -35.85 -2.37
C PRO A 82 0.70 -36.27 -1.05
N ASP A 83 1.22 -37.32 -0.39
CA ASP A 83 0.73 -37.79 0.91
C ASP A 83 1.27 -36.96 2.08
N GLU A 84 2.38 -36.26 1.88
CA GLU A 84 2.95 -35.30 2.83
C GLU A 84 2.41 -33.89 2.57
N PHE A 85 2.22 -33.12 3.66
CA PHE A 85 1.75 -31.75 3.56
C PHE A 85 2.23 -30.87 4.71
N ILE A 86 2.24 -29.57 4.47
CA ILE A 86 2.44 -28.52 5.47
C ILE A 86 1.06 -27.94 5.82
N PRO A 87 0.61 -28.02 7.08
CA PRO A 87 -0.59 -27.32 7.50
C PRO A 87 -0.30 -25.81 7.59
N VAL A 88 -1.19 -24.97 7.08
CA VAL A 88 -1.07 -23.50 7.10
C VAL A 88 -2.39 -22.90 7.58
N ALA A 89 -2.31 -21.74 8.23
CA ALA A 89 -3.47 -20.96 8.65
C ALA A 89 -3.55 -19.61 7.93
N THR A 90 -4.74 -19.15 7.56
CA THR A 90 -4.95 -17.79 7.03
C THR A 90 -6.35 -17.26 7.32
N THR A 91 -6.51 -15.94 7.38
CA THR A 91 -7.80 -15.26 7.43
C THR A 91 -8.35 -14.88 6.04
N ARG A 92 -7.53 -15.02 4.98
CA ARG A 92 -7.84 -14.61 3.60
C ARG A 92 -7.63 -15.74 2.58
N PRO A 93 -8.50 -16.76 2.54
CA PRO A 93 -8.35 -17.89 1.62
C PRO A 93 -8.19 -17.51 0.15
N GLU A 94 -8.89 -16.49 -0.34
CA GLU A 94 -8.81 -16.03 -1.73
C GLU A 94 -7.40 -15.61 -2.15
N THR A 95 -6.56 -15.16 -1.20
CA THR A 95 -5.18 -14.75 -1.49
C THR A 95 -4.25 -15.94 -1.72
N ILE A 96 -4.66 -17.17 -1.37
CA ILE A 96 -3.88 -18.40 -1.63
C ILE A 96 -3.48 -18.51 -3.11
N LEU A 97 -4.34 -18.03 -4.01
CA LEU A 97 -4.10 -18.04 -5.46
C LEU A 97 -2.85 -17.26 -5.87
N GLY A 98 -2.43 -16.29 -5.06
CA GLY A 98 -1.24 -15.46 -5.27
C GLY A 98 0.00 -15.94 -4.51
N ASP A 99 -0.06 -17.09 -3.85
CA ASP A 99 1.03 -17.55 -2.99
C ASP A 99 2.29 -17.88 -3.80
N THR A 100 3.44 -17.45 -3.28
CA THR A 100 4.75 -17.65 -3.94
C THR A 100 5.77 -18.34 -3.05
N ALA A 101 5.44 -18.59 -1.78
CA ALA A 101 6.18 -19.48 -0.89
C ALA A 101 5.30 -19.97 0.27
N VAL A 102 5.78 -20.97 0.99
CA VAL A 102 5.34 -21.29 2.35
C VAL A 102 6.53 -21.00 3.28
N ALA A 103 6.35 -20.11 4.25
CA ALA A 103 7.39 -19.80 5.22
C ALA A 103 7.18 -20.60 6.51
N VAL A 104 8.28 -21.08 7.08
CA VAL A 104 8.33 -21.73 8.39
C VAL A 104 9.43 -21.10 9.24
N HIS A 105 9.32 -21.19 10.56
CA HIS A 105 10.38 -20.67 11.41
C HIS A 105 11.64 -21.56 11.31
N PRO A 106 12.86 -20.99 11.17
CA PRO A 106 14.09 -21.77 10.98
C PRO A 106 14.39 -22.74 12.13
N GLU A 107 13.93 -22.42 13.34
CA GLU A 107 14.10 -23.26 14.53
C GLU A 107 12.93 -24.23 14.81
N ASP A 108 11.92 -24.31 13.93
CA ASP A 108 10.81 -25.24 14.14
C ASP A 108 11.17 -26.65 13.66
N GLU A 109 11.48 -27.54 14.61
CA GLU A 109 11.85 -28.94 14.34
C GLU A 109 10.82 -29.70 13.51
N ARG A 110 9.53 -29.31 13.55
CA ARG A 110 8.46 -29.94 12.77
C ARG A 110 8.66 -29.76 11.27
N TYR A 111 9.20 -28.60 10.86
CA TYR A 111 9.28 -28.18 9.46
C TYR A 111 10.70 -28.03 8.91
N LYS A 112 11.72 -28.08 9.77
CA LYS A 112 13.14 -28.07 9.36
C LYS A 112 13.46 -29.00 8.17
N PRO A 113 12.99 -30.28 8.16
CA PRO A 113 13.26 -31.19 7.02
C PRO A 113 12.58 -30.77 5.70
N LEU A 114 11.64 -29.82 5.74
CA LEU A 114 10.86 -29.39 4.59
C LEU A 114 11.43 -28.13 3.92
N ILE A 115 12.33 -27.41 4.59
CA ILE A 115 12.95 -26.19 4.05
C ILE A 115 13.71 -26.53 2.76
N GLY A 116 13.46 -25.75 1.70
CA GLY A 116 14.03 -25.98 0.37
C GLY A 116 13.27 -26.99 -0.49
N ARG A 117 12.32 -27.76 0.07
CA ARG A 117 11.36 -28.55 -0.73
C ARG A 117 10.34 -27.62 -1.39
N LYS A 118 9.54 -28.20 -2.29
CA LYS A 118 8.48 -27.50 -2.99
C LYS A 118 7.11 -27.98 -2.50
N ALA A 119 6.20 -27.04 -2.31
CA ALA A 119 4.81 -27.29 -2.01
C ALA A 119 3.92 -26.85 -3.19
N LEU A 120 2.71 -27.39 -3.27
CA LEU A 120 1.75 -27.08 -4.31
C LEU A 120 0.71 -26.10 -3.79
N VAL A 121 0.57 -24.95 -4.46
CA VAL A 121 -0.50 -23.98 -4.22
C VAL A 121 -1.84 -24.68 -4.38
N PRO A 122 -2.71 -24.70 -3.35
CA PRO A 122 -4.03 -25.31 -3.43
C PRO A 122 -4.82 -24.86 -4.65
N MET A 123 -5.49 -25.81 -5.30
CA MET A 123 -6.32 -25.63 -6.51
C MET A 123 -5.57 -25.22 -7.79
N LEU A 124 -4.42 -24.56 -7.71
CA LEU A 124 -3.62 -24.18 -8.89
C LEU A 124 -2.50 -25.16 -9.20
N ASN A 125 -2.06 -25.96 -8.22
CA ASN A 125 -0.91 -26.88 -8.32
C ASN A 125 0.38 -26.20 -8.81
N ARG A 126 0.50 -24.88 -8.65
CA ARG A 126 1.75 -24.14 -8.89
C ARG A 126 2.76 -24.54 -7.81
N GLU A 127 3.96 -24.91 -8.21
CA GLU A 127 5.04 -25.22 -7.26
C GLU A 127 5.58 -23.93 -6.64
N VAL A 128 5.72 -23.92 -5.31
CA VAL A 128 6.31 -22.83 -4.55
C VAL A 128 7.33 -23.37 -3.54
N PRO A 129 8.44 -22.65 -3.28
CA PRO A 129 9.43 -23.09 -2.31
C PRO A 129 8.91 -23.01 -0.86
N VAL A 130 9.43 -23.90 -0.02
CA VAL A 130 9.34 -23.77 1.43
C VAL A 130 10.57 -23.01 1.93
N ILE A 131 10.38 -21.85 2.52
CA ILE A 131 11.45 -20.95 2.98
C ILE A 131 11.49 -20.87 4.51
N ALA A 132 12.63 -20.45 5.06
CA ALA A 132 12.81 -20.27 6.49
C ALA A 132 12.94 -18.78 6.82
N ASP A 133 12.02 -18.24 7.61
CA ASP A 133 12.00 -16.82 8.00
C ASP A 133 11.63 -16.70 9.49
N ASP A 134 12.38 -15.87 10.24
CA ASP A 134 12.21 -15.67 11.68
C ASP A 134 11.00 -14.79 12.04
N TYR A 135 10.36 -14.17 11.05
CA TYR A 135 9.05 -13.53 11.18
C TYR A 135 7.94 -14.51 11.56
N VAL A 136 8.08 -15.79 11.19
CA VAL A 136 7.03 -16.79 11.41
C VAL A 136 6.94 -17.16 12.89
N ASP A 137 5.81 -16.86 13.53
CA ASP A 137 5.54 -17.29 14.90
C ASP A 137 5.24 -18.81 14.93
N ARG A 138 6.05 -19.55 15.70
CA ARG A 138 5.94 -21.01 15.89
C ARG A 138 4.64 -21.42 16.59
N GLU A 139 4.10 -20.55 17.44
CA GLU A 139 2.93 -20.79 18.28
C GLU A 139 1.63 -20.36 17.60
N PHE A 140 1.70 -19.37 16.70
CA PHE A 140 0.51 -18.90 15.99
C PHE A 140 0.05 -19.89 14.90
N GLY A 141 -1.22 -20.27 14.97
CA GLY A 141 -1.87 -21.15 13.99
C GLY A 141 -1.21 -22.52 13.92
N THR A 142 -0.29 -22.70 12.96
CA THR A 142 0.39 -23.98 12.69
C THR A 142 1.91 -23.91 12.82
N GLY A 143 2.49 -22.71 12.98
CA GLY A 143 3.93 -22.48 12.83
C GLY A 143 4.41 -22.43 11.37
N ALA A 144 3.49 -22.44 10.40
CA ALA A 144 3.76 -22.23 8.99
C ALA A 144 2.78 -21.19 8.41
N LEU A 145 3.29 -20.34 7.52
CA LEU A 145 2.60 -19.18 6.97
C LEU A 145 2.64 -19.25 5.43
N LYS A 146 1.49 -19.00 4.78
CA LYS A 146 1.47 -18.77 3.33
C LYS A 146 2.05 -17.38 3.04
N ILE A 147 2.85 -17.26 1.99
CA ILE A 147 3.44 -15.98 1.60
C ILE A 147 2.79 -15.51 0.31
N THR A 148 2.03 -14.41 0.37
CA THR A 148 1.37 -13.76 -0.77
C THR A 148 1.86 -12.31 -0.95
N PRO A 149 3.08 -12.10 -1.47
CA PRO A 149 3.75 -10.81 -1.41
C PRO A 149 3.00 -9.62 -2.02
N ALA A 150 2.12 -9.86 -2.99
CA ALA A 150 1.35 -8.80 -3.65
C ALA A 150 0.08 -8.37 -2.89
N HIS A 151 -0.26 -9.00 -1.75
CA HIS A 151 -1.55 -8.81 -1.06
C HIS A 151 -1.46 -8.61 0.47
N ASP A 152 -0.26 -8.62 1.05
CA ASP A 152 -0.02 -8.34 2.47
C ASP A 152 1.34 -7.63 2.68
N PRO A 153 1.43 -6.56 3.51
CA PRO A 153 2.68 -5.84 3.75
C PRO A 153 3.82 -6.66 4.35
N ASN A 154 3.51 -7.63 5.22
CA ASN A 154 4.53 -8.47 5.84
C ASN A 154 5.02 -9.52 4.84
N ASP A 155 4.09 -10.14 4.11
CA ASP A 155 4.43 -11.06 3.02
C ASP A 155 5.24 -10.34 1.92
N TYR A 156 4.95 -9.07 1.65
CA TYR A 156 5.72 -8.24 0.73
C TYR A 156 7.16 -8.07 1.18
N ALA A 157 7.39 -7.77 2.47
CA ALA A 157 8.72 -7.64 3.03
C ALA A 157 9.49 -8.97 2.97
N ILE A 158 8.85 -10.10 3.28
CA ILE A 158 9.42 -11.45 3.12
C ILE A 158 9.74 -11.72 1.65
N GLY A 159 8.81 -11.43 0.75
CA GLY A 159 8.98 -11.61 -0.68
C GLY A 159 10.15 -10.82 -1.25
N GLN A 160 10.37 -9.59 -0.79
CA GLN A 160 11.55 -8.79 -1.13
C GLN A 160 12.84 -9.43 -0.60
N ARG A 161 12.87 -9.88 0.67
CA ARG A 161 14.05 -10.53 1.27
C ARG A 161 14.48 -11.81 0.53
N PHE A 162 13.51 -12.61 0.11
CA PHE A 162 13.74 -13.90 -0.56
C PHE A 162 13.68 -13.83 -2.10
N ASN A 163 13.50 -12.63 -2.66
CA ASN A 163 13.36 -12.41 -4.10
C ASN A 163 12.26 -13.30 -4.72
N LEU A 164 11.11 -13.37 -4.05
CA LEU A 164 9.92 -14.09 -4.51
C LEU A 164 9.18 -13.29 -5.59
N GLU A 165 8.46 -14.01 -6.44
CA GLU A 165 7.60 -13.39 -7.45
C GLU A 165 6.44 -12.62 -6.79
N MET A 166 6.09 -11.48 -7.37
CA MET A 166 5.02 -10.60 -6.90
C MET A 166 3.74 -10.86 -7.71
N ILE A 167 3.04 -11.95 -7.43
CA ILE A 167 1.82 -12.35 -8.19
C ILE A 167 0.58 -11.61 -7.66
N SER A 168 0.13 -10.58 -8.38
CA SER A 168 -1.16 -9.96 -8.10
C SER A 168 -2.32 -10.80 -8.65
N ILE A 169 -3.33 -11.09 -7.81
CA ILE A 169 -4.53 -11.84 -8.19
C ILE A 169 -5.78 -10.97 -8.26
N LEU A 170 -5.67 -9.68 -7.92
CA LEU A 170 -6.79 -8.74 -7.90
C LEU A 170 -6.58 -7.66 -8.96
N ASP A 171 -7.64 -7.32 -9.67
CA ASP A 171 -7.72 -6.12 -10.49
C ASP A 171 -8.11 -4.88 -9.65
N LYS A 172 -8.23 -3.71 -10.31
CA LYS A 172 -8.57 -2.44 -9.66
C LYS A 172 -9.98 -2.42 -9.05
N GLU A 173 -10.87 -3.27 -9.54
CA GLU A 173 -12.21 -3.50 -9.01
C GLU A 173 -12.23 -4.55 -7.88
N ALA A 174 -11.06 -5.06 -7.51
CA ALA A 174 -10.87 -6.13 -6.53
C ALA A 174 -11.62 -7.43 -6.90
N ARG A 175 -11.68 -7.71 -8.21
CA ARG A 175 -12.06 -9.00 -8.78
C ARG A 175 -10.82 -9.82 -9.08
N ILE A 176 -10.99 -11.14 -9.10
CA ILE A 176 -9.93 -12.08 -9.41
C ILE A 176 -9.51 -11.93 -10.88
N ASN A 177 -8.23 -11.70 -11.14
CA ASN A 177 -7.68 -11.60 -12.49
C ASN A 177 -7.26 -12.98 -13.05
N GLU A 178 -6.54 -13.00 -14.18
CA GLU A 178 -6.07 -14.22 -14.84
C GLU A 178 -5.20 -15.13 -13.96
N ASN A 179 -4.48 -14.58 -12.98
CA ASN A 179 -3.63 -15.36 -12.08
C ASN A 179 -4.42 -16.23 -11.10
N GLY A 180 -5.73 -15.96 -10.94
CA GLY A 180 -6.63 -16.81 -10.15
C GLY A 180 -7.11 -18.06 -10.88
N GLY A 181 -6.72 -18.28 -12.14
CA GLY A 181 -7.07 -19.47 -12.91
C GLY A 181 -8.59 -19.68 -13.00
N PRO A 182 -9.16 -20.79 -12.50
CA PRO A 182 -10.59 -21.08 -12.61
C PRO A 182 -11.50 -20.10 -11.86
N TYR A 183 -10.93 -19.23 -11.02
CA TYR A 183 -11.67 -18.22 -10.25
C TYR A 183 -11.67 -16.83 -10.91
N ALA A 184 -11.01 -16.68 -12.07
CA ALA A 184 -10.94 -15.41 -12.78
C ALA A 184 -12.33 -14.81 -13.05
N GLY A 185 -12.46 -13.51 -12.84
CA GLY A 185 -13.68 -12.71 -13.00
C GLY A 185 -14.59 -12.64 -11.77
N MET A 186 -14.40 -13.48 -10.75
CA MET A 186 -15.19 -13.47 -9.52
C MET A 186 -14.86 -12.26 -8.64
N ASP A 187 -15.84 -11.77 -7.88
CA ASP A 187 -15.55 -10.87 -6.76
C ASP A 187 -14.72 -11.62 -5.70
N ARG A 188 -13.82 -10.93 -4.99
CA ARG A 188 -12.93 -11.55 -4.00
C ARG A 188 -13.65 -12.28 -2.86
N PHE A 189 -14.80 -11.79 -2.39
CA PHE A 189 -15.54 -12.43 -1.32
C PHE A 189 -16.33 -13.64 -1.82
N GLU A 190 -16.81 -13.59 -3.06
CA GLU A 190 -17.40 -14.75 -3.74
C GLU A 190 -16.34 -15.82 -3.99
N CYS A 191 -15.17 -15.42 -4.48
CA CYS A 191 -14.01 -16.28 -4.67
C CYS A 191 -13.61 -16.95 -3.35
N ARG A 192 -13.53 -16.21 -2.23
CA ARG A 192 -13.23 -16.77 -0.91
C ARG A 192 -14.13 -17.96 -0.58
N LYS A 193 -15.45 -17.78 -0.74
CA LYS A 193 -16.44 -18.83 -0.46
C LYS A 193 -16.29 -20.02 -1.41
N LYS A 194 -16.14 -19.76 -2.71
CA LYS A 194 -16.06 -20.80 -3.74
C LYS A 194 -14.76 -21.60 -3.64
N LEU A 195 -13.62 -20.92 -3.50
CA LEU A 195 -12.31 -21.54 -3.31
C LEU A 195 -12.30 -22.44 -2.08
N TRP A 196 -12.83 -21.97 -0.96
CA TRP A 196 -12.89 -22.78 0.26
C TRP A 196 -13.76 -24.03 0.10
N ALA A 197 -14.91 -23.91 -0.56
CA ALA A 197 -15.78 -25.05 -0.87
C ALA A 197 -15.08 -26.08 -1.77
N ASP A 198 -14.34 -25.62 -2.78
CA ASP A 198 -13.58 -26.51 -3.68
C ASP A 198 -12.42 -27.20 -2.97
N MET A 199 -11.68 -26.46 -2.14
CA MET A 199 -10.63 -27.04 -1.28
C MET A 199 -11.18 -28.09 -0.33
N LYS A 200 -12.40 -27.88 0.21
CA LYS A 200 -13.08 -28.87 1.05
C LYS A 200 -13.44 -30.12 0.27
N ALA A 201 -13.97 -29.97 -0.94
CA ALA A 201 -14.25 -31.10 -1.84
C ALA A 201 -12.99 -31.86 -2.25
N ALA A 202 -11.85 -31.16 -2.38
CA ALA A 202 -10.54 -31.75 -2.67
C ALA A 202 -9.83 -32.37 -1.45
N GLY A 203 -10.42 -32.31 -0.25
CA GLY A 203 -9.83 -32.84 0.98
C GLY A 203 -8.59 -32.08 1.48
N LEU A 204 -8.45 -30.81 1.06
CA LEU A 204 -7.34 -29.92 1.45
C LEU A 204 -7.62 -29.14 2.73
N VAL A 205 -8.87 -29.08 3.18
CA VAL A 205 -9.27 -28.38 4.40
C VAL A 205 -8.97 -29.23 5.64
N ILE A 206 -8.44 -28.61 6.69
CA ILE A 206 -8.22 -29.21 8.02
C ILE A 206 -9.37 -28.81 8.95
N LYS A 207 -9.56 -27.50 9.17
CA LYS A 207 -10.63 -26.93 10.00
C LYS A 207 -10.83 -25.44 9.69
N GLU A 208 -11.91 -24.88 10.21
CA GLU A 208 -12.13 -23.43 10.33
C GLU A 208 -12.52 -23.14 11.78
N GLU A 209 -12.05 -22.04 12.34
CA GLU A 209 -12.39 -21.63 13.70
C GLU A 209 -12.72 -20.14 13.77
N PRO A 210 -13.69 -19.74 14.62
CA PRO A 210 -13.99 -18.33 14.83
C PRO A 210 -12.75 -17.55 15.27
N TYR A 211 -12.52 -16.39 14.65
CA TYR A 211 -11.37 -15.55 14.94
C TYR A 211 -11.75 -14.07 14.81
N MET A 212 -11.21 -13.22 15.69
CA MET A 212 -11.46 -11.78 15.64
C MET A 212 -10.45 -11.13 14.68
N LEU A 213 -10.95 -10.66 13.54
CA LEU A 213 -10.15 -10.02 12.50
C LEU A 213 -9.88 -8.57 12.85
N ASN A 214 -8.71 -8.07 12.46
CA ASN A 214 -8.40 -6.65 12.44
C ASN A 214 -8.44 -6.16 10.98
N VAL A 215 -9.57 -5.58 10.57
CA VAL A 215 -9.87 -5.29 9.16
C VAL A 215 -9.48 -3.85 8.83
N PRO A 216 -8.61 -3.61 7.82
CA PRO A 216 -8.30 -2.26 7.36
C PRO A 216 -9.44 -1.71 6.50
N ARG A 217 -9.94 -0.53 6.83
CA ARG A 217 -11.03 0.17 6.13
C ARG A 217 -10.61 1.57 5.72
N SER A 218 -11.13 2.01 4.57
CA SER A 218 -10.99 3.39 4.11
C SER A 218 -11.66 4.33 5.12
N GLN A 219 -10.94 5.33 5.63
CA GLN A 219 -11.50 6.35 6.52
C GLN A 219 -12.74 7.05 5.92
N ARG A 220 -12.76 7.21 4.59
CA ARG A 220 -13.82 7.99 3.91
C ARG A 220 -14.98 7.12 3.43
N GLY A 221 -14.67 6.02 2.74
CA GLY A 221 -15.69 5.16 2.13
C GLY A 221 -16.12 3.99 3.01
N GLY A 222 -15.36 3.66 4.05
CA GLY A 222 -15.64 2.58 4.99
C GLY A 222 -15.45 1.17 4.42
N GLU A 223 -15.13 1.03 3.13
CA GLU A 223 -14.86 -0.27 2.51
C GLU A 223 -13.51 -0.84 2.92
N ILE A 224 -13.36 -2.16 2.77
CA ILE A 224 -12.11 -2.86 3.07
C ILE A 224 -11.03 -2.43 2.07
N ILE A 225 -9.87 -2.05 2.60
CA ILE A 225 -8.66 -1.73 1.84
C ILE A 225 -8.00 -3.02 1.37
N GLU A 226 -7.58 -3.02 0.11
CA GLU A 226 -6.82 -4.11 -0.50
C GLU A 226 -5.36 -3.69 -0.67
N PRO A 227 -4.38 -4.41 -0.10
CA PRO A 227 -3.00 -4.22 -0.47
C PRO A 227 -2.80 -4.61 -1.95
N MET A 228 -2.17 -3.74 -2.73
CA MET A 228 -2.00 -3.94 -4.17
C MET A 228 -0.66 -3.40 -4.64
N ILE A 229 0.02 -4.12 -5.54
CA ILE A 229 1.21 -3.60 -6.20
C ILE A 229 0.78 -2.59 -7.27
N SER A 230 1.28 -1.35 -7.16
CA SER A 230 0.97 -0.30 -8.12
C SER A 230 2.16 0.65 -8.29
N ASP A 231 2.37 1.12 -9.52
CA ASP A 231 3.29 2.22 -9.81
C ASP A 231 2.69 3.54 -9.34
N GLN A 232 3.24 4.09 -8.26
CA GLN A 232 2.76 5.32 -7.65
C GLN A 232 3.92 6.30 -7.44
N TRP A 233 3.56 7.55 -7.14
CA TRP A 233 4.50 8.59 -6.73
C TRP A 233 4.66 8.58 -5.21
N PHE A 234 5.91 8.63 -4.76
CA PHE A 234 6.28 8.59 -3.35
C PHE A 234 7.18 9.75 -2.98
N VAL A 235 7.09 10.17 -1.73
CA VAL A 235 8.10 11.02 -1.07
C VAL A 235 8.98 10.16 -0.17
N ALA A 236 10.29 10.20 -0.40
CA ALA A 236 11.30 9.67 0.50
C ALA A 236 11.27 10.47 1.81
N ILE A 237 10.60 9.93 2.83
CA ILE A 237 10.17 10.73 3.99
C ILE A 237 11.26 10.82 5.05
N GLN A 238 12.14 9.83 5.16
CA GLN A 238 13.11 9.71 6.27
C GLN A 238 13.97 10.97 6.42
N PRO A 239 14.57 11.55 5.36
CA PRO A 239 15.37 12.77 5.52
C PRO A 239 14.57 13.98 6.00
N LEU A 240 13.27 14.05 5.64
CA LEU A 240 12.36 15.10 6.09
C LEU A 240 11.95 14.90 7.55
N ALA A 241 11.69 13.65 7.94
CA ALA A 241 11.39 13.26 9.31
C ALA A 241 12.55 13.57 10.26
N ASP A 242 13.79 13.25 9.87
CA ASP A 242 14.99 13.53 10.65
C ASP A 242 15.16 15.04 10.91
N ALA A 243 14.93 15.87 9.88
CA ALA A 243 14.98 17.32 10.01
C ALA A 243 13.89 17.85 10.96
N ALA A 244 12.68 17.30 10.88
CA ALA A 244 11.55 17.69 11.73
C ALA A 244 11.75 17.25 13.19
N LEU A 245 12.28 16.04 13.41
CA LEU A 245 12.67 15.55 14.74
C LEU A 245 13.75 16.42 15.37
N LYS A 246 14.76 16.83 14.59
CA LYS A 246 15.87 17.64 15.07
C LYS A 246 15.39 18.97 15.69
N VAL A 247 14.57 19.74 14.99
CA VAL A 247 14.11 21.05 15.47
C VAL A 247 13.24 20.97 16.73
N VAL A 248 12.51 19.87 16.93
CA VAL A 248 11.75 19.64 18.17
C VAL A 248 12.68 19.21 19.31
N ARG A 249 13.65 18.34 19.04
CA ARG A 249 14.65 17.88 20.03
C ARG A 249 15.57 19.00 20.51
N GLU A 250 15.93 19.92 19.63
CA GLU A 250 16.76 21.10 19.92
C GLU A 250 15.96 22.25 20.57
N GLY A 251 14.62 22.13 20.62
CA GLY A 251 13.75 23.09 21.30
C GLY A 251 13.37 24.32 20.46
N GLU A 252 13.69 24.34 19.16
CA GLU A 252 13.21 25.39 18.23
C GLU A 252 11.69 25.35 18.07
N ILE A 253 11.10 24.14 18.09
CA ILE A 253 9.64 23.92 18.11
C ILE A 253 9.24 23.29 19.44
N LYS A 254 8.25 23.90 20.10
CA LYS A 254 7.63 23.36 21.32
C LYS A 254 6.24 22.81 21.05
N ILE A 255 6.02 21.53 21.36
CA ILE A 255 4.72 20.87 21.27
C ILE A 255 3.98 21.03 22.61
N VAL A 256 2.75 21.54 22.57
CA VAL A 256 1.91 21.74 23.75
C VAL A 256 0.58 20.99 23.58
N PRO A 257 0.16 20.16 24.55
CA PRO A 257 0.90 19.75 25.76
C PRO A 257 2.12 18.83 25.51
N ASP A 258 3.16 18.95 26.35
CA ASP A 258 4.44 18.21 26.25
C ASP A 258 4.29 16.68 26.15
N ARG A 259 3.19 16.10 26.66
CA ARG A 259 2.93 14.66 26.53
C ARG A 259 2.84 14.19 25.06
N PHE A 260 2.45 15.06 24.14
CA PHE A 260 2.36 14.73 22.72
C PHE A 260 3.73 14.69 22.02
N THR A 261 4.80 15.19 22.63
CA THR A 261 6.15 15.08 22.08
C THR A 261 6.56 13.63 21.88
N LYS A 262 6.21 12.73 22.80
CA LYS A 262 6.46 11.29 22.65
C LYS A 262 5.68 10.69 21.48
N VAL A 263 4.44 11.12 21.29
CA VAL A 263 3.60 10.66 20.16
C VAL A 263 4.21 11.11 18.83
N TYR A 264 4.68 12.35 18.77
CA TYR A 264 5.35 12.91 17.61
C TYR A 264 6.65 12.17 17.26
N TYR A 265 7.49 11.87 18.27
CA TYR A 265 8.71 11.09 18.08
C TYR A 265 8.42 9.69 17.58
N ASN A 266 7.55 8.96 18.28
CA ASN A 266 7.20 7.60 17.89
C ASN A 266 6.65 7.53 16.47
N TRP A 267 5.89 8.55 16.04
CA TRP A 267 5.36 8.61 14.69
C TRP A 267 6.46 8.84 13.64
N LEU A 268 7.29 9.87 13.80
CA LEU A 268 8.34 10.20 12.82
C LEU A 268 9.53 9.23 12.83
N GLU A 269 9.77 8.51 13.92
CA GLU A 269 10.85 7.52 14.00
C GLU A 269 10.53 6.22 13.24
N ASN A 270 9.25 5.96 12.97
CA ASN A 270 8.78 4.72 12.31
C ASN A 270 8.08 4.98 10.96
N ILE A 271 8.05 6.24 10.51
CA ILE A 271 7.32 6.66 9.33
C ILE A 271 7.90 6.03 8.05
N GLN A 272 7.01 5.65 7.13
CA GLN A 272 7.35 5.07 5.84
C GLN A 272 7.17 6.07 4.71
N ASP A 273 7.82 5.82 3.58
CA ASP A 273 7.70 6.66 2.38
C ASP A 273 6.23 6.89 2.01
N TRP A 274 5.91 8.15 1.76
CA TRP A 274 4.52 8.59 1.62
C TRP A 274 4.06 8.51 0.18
N THR A 275 3.02 7.71 -0.07
CA THR A 275 2.30 7.67 -1.35
C THR A 275 1.54 8.99 -1.57
N ILE A 276 1.97 9.80 -2.56
CA ILE A 276 1.42 11.14 -2.82
C ILE A 276 0.48 11.19 -4.03
N SER A 277 0.47 10.18 -4.90
CA SER A 277 -0.46 10.11 -6.04
C SER A 277 -1.83 9.54 -5.63
N ARG A 278 -2.88 10.00 -6.32
CA ARG A 278 -4.27 9.58 -6.16
C ARG A 278 -4.94 9.50 -7.53
N GLN A 279 -5.76 8.48 -7.73
CA GLN A 279 -6.53 8.26 -8.97
C GLN A 279 -7.91 8.94 -8.86
N LEU A 280 -7.93 10.17 -8.35
CA LEU A 280 -9.12 10.96 -8.10
C LEU A 280 -9.28 12.06 -9.14
N TRP A 281 -10.51 12.51 -9.36
CA TRP A 281 -10.79 13.64 -10.26
C TRP A 281 -10.54 15.00 -9.60
N TRP A 282 -10.55 15.04 -8.27
CA TRP A 282 -10.37 16.27 -7.51
C TRP A 282 -8.99 16.31 -6.85
N GLY A 283 -8.19 17.29 -7.23
CA GLY A 283 -6.87 17.53 -6.65
C GLY A 283 -5.97 18.27 -7.63
N HIS A 284 -4.73 18.53 -7.20
CA HIS A 284 -3.73 19.14 -8.06
C HIS A 284 -3.13 18.08 -8.98
N ARG A 285 -3.28 18.21 -10.30
CA ARG A 285 -2.65 17.28 -11.24
C ARG A 285 -1.13 17.27 -11.06
N ILE A 286 -0.57 16.07 -11.03
CA ILE A 286 0.89 15.88 -10.90
C ILE A 286 1.60 16.57 -12.09
N PRO A 287 2.61 17.42 -11.86
CA PRO A 287 3.27 18.19 -12.91
C PRO A 287 4.36 17.36 -13.60
N VAL A 288 3.93 16.24 -14.18
CA VAL A 288 4.78 15.30 -14.89
C VAL A 288 4.16 15.02 -16.25
N TRP A 289 4.99 15.00 -17.29
CA TRP A 289 4.59 14.72 -18.66
C TRP A 289 5.36 13.54 -19.21
N TYR A 290 4.67 12.66 -19.93
CA TYR A 290 5.22 11.50 -20.63
C TYR A 290 5.20 11.76 -22.12
N CYS A 291 6.30 11.48 -22.81
CA CYS A 291 6.35 11.53 -24.28
C CYS A 291 6.09 10.14 -24.85
N ASP A 292 5.05 10.01 -25.67
CA ASP A 292 4.66 8.72 -26.25
C ASP A 292 5.60 8.27 -27.40
N ASP A 293 6.42 9.19 -27.95
CA ASP A 293 7.36 8.89 -29.02
C ASP A 293 8.73 8.40 -28.52
N CYS A 294 9.23 8.94 -27.39
CA CYS A 294 10.55 8.57 -26.85
C CYS A 294 10.52 7.91 -25.47
N GLY A 295 9.33 7.80 -24.85
CA GLY A 295 9.13 7.21 -23.53
C GLY A 295 9.76 7.99 -22.36
N LYS A 296 10.34 9.18 -22.61
CA LYS A 296 10.96 10.00 -21.57
C LYS A 296 9.91 10.81 -20.82
N MET A 297 10.25 11.08 -19.56
CA MET A 297 9.45 11.87 -18.63
C MET A 297 10.05 13.27 -18.47
N THR A 298 9.18 14.26 -18.30
CA THR A 298 9.53 15.66 -18.03
C THR A 298 8.77 16.12 -16.79
N VAL A 299 9.49 16.70 -15.82
CA VAL A 299 8.92 17.30 -14.60
C VAL A 299 9.20 18.79 -14.65
N THR A 300 8.17 19.64 -14.56
CA THR A 300 8.34 21.08 -14.83
C THR A 300 7.28 21.94 -14.13
N ARG A 301 7.65 23.21 -13.87
CA ARG A 301 6.80 24.24 -13.26
C ARG A 301 5.80 24.83 -14.26
N GLU A 302 6.14 24.80 -15.55
CA GLU A 302 5.31 25.30 -16.64
C GLU A 302 4.86 24.15 -17.52
N ASP A 303 3.64 24.26 -18.06
CA ASP A 303 3.09 23.24 -18.95
C ASP A 303 3.90 23.22 -20.26
N PRO A 304 4.64 22.13 -20.55
CA PRO A 304 5.42 22.05 -21.77
C PRO A 304 4.50 21.86 -22.98
N THR A 305 4.90 22.42 -24.13
CA THR A 305 4.22 22.22 -25.42
C THR A 305 4.91 21.18 -26.30
N ALA A 306 6.09 20.72 -25.90
CA ALA A 306 6.85 19.68 -26.55
C ALA A 306 7.75 18.94 -25.53
N CYS A 307 8.12 17.71 -25.85
CA CYS A 307 9.04 16.90 -25.06
C CYS A 307 10.42 17.58 -25.00
N MET A 308 10.96 17.79 -23.79
CA MET A 308 12.27 18.38 -23.58
C MET A 308 13.44 17.49 -24.06
N HIS A 309 13.17 16.23 -24.41
CA HIS A 309 14.19 15.26 -24.81
C HIS A 309 14.27 15.07 -26.33
N CYS A 310 13.12 15.05 -27.03
CA CYS A 310 13.07 14.79 -28.47
C CYS A 310 12.32 15.85 -29.30
N GLY A 311 11.70 16.85 -28.67
CA GLY A 311 10.93 17.91 -29.35
C GLY A 311 9.55 17.49 -29.87
N SER A 312 9.11 16.25 -29.62
CA SER A 312 7.77 15.79 -30.02
C SER A 312 6.66 16.55 -29.27
N GLN A 313 5.56 16.83 -29.98
CA GLN A 313 4.33 17.37 -29.39
C GLN A 313 3.42 16.28 -28.79
N ASN A 314 3.76 15.00 -29.00
CA ASN A 314 3.01 13.86 -28.49
C ASN A 314 3.37 13.62 -27.01
N ILE A 315 2.94 14.55 -26.17
CA ILE A 315 3.13 14.53 -24.72
C ILE A 315 1.79 14.51 -24.00
N ARG A 316 1.72 13.75 -22.92
CA ARG A 316 0.55 13.68 -22.03
C ARG A 316 0.95 13.91 -20.60
N GLN A 317 0.19 14.72 -19.88
CA GLN A 317 0.40 14.92 -18.45
C GLN A 317 -0.08 13.68 -17.68
N ASP A 318 0.57 13.37 -16.56
CA ASP A 318 0.11 12.38 -15.59
C ASP A 318 -1.35 12.63 -15.20
N GLU A 319 -2.15 11.56 -15.23
CA GLU A 319 -3.60 11.63 -14.96
C GLU A 319 -3.87 11.68 -13.45
N ASP A 320 -2.90 11.25 -12.64
CA ASP A 320 -3.02 11.28 -11.19
C ASP A 320 -3.03 12.71 -10.63
N VAL A 321 -3.74 12.87 -9.52
CA VAL A 321 -3.72 14.07 -8.70
C VAL A 321 -2.92 13.84 -7.42
N LEU A 322 -2.44 14.92 -6.82
CA LEU A 322 -1.76 14.89 -5.54
C LEU A 322 -2.74 14.72 -4.39
N ASP A 323 -2.29 13.97 -3.38
CA ASP A 323 -2.91 13.88 -2.07
C ASP A 323 -3.28 15.27 -1.52
N THR A 324 -4.45 15.40 -0.91
CA THR A 324 -4.87 16.64 -0.24
C THR A 324 -3.88 17.01 0.87
N TRP A 325 -3.31 16.02 1.57
CA TRP A 325 -2.29 16.23 2.59
C TRP A 325 -0.99 16.82 2.04
N PHE A 326 -0.67 16.58 0.76
CA PHE A 326 0.44 17.23 0.07
C PHE A 326 0.25 18.73 -0.03
N SER A 327 -0.96 19.17 -0.41
CA SER A 327 -1.27 20.60 -0.50
C SER A 327 -1.39 21.28 0.87
N SER A 328 -2.01 20.61 1.85
CA SER A 328 -2.24 21.21 3.17
C SER A 328 -0.96 21.34 3.99
N GLY A 329 0.01 20.43 3.79
CA GLY A 329 1.34 20.54 4.39
C GLY A 329 2.10 21.82 3.99
N LEU A 330 1.69 22.49 2.90
CA LEU A 330 2.33 23.72 2.40
C LEU A 330 1.72 25.00 2.99
N TRP A 331 0.69 24.90 3.84
CA TRP A 331 -0.05 26.05 4.36
C TRP A 331 0.82 27.14 5.01
N PRO A 332 1.85 26.83 5.83
CA PRO A 332 2.64 27.84 6.54
C PRO A 332 3.40 28.83 5.63
N PHE A 333 3.59 28.49 4.35
CA PHE A 333 4.31 29.35 3.40
C PHE A 333 3.49 29.71 2.17
N SER A 334 2.60 28.84 1.70
CA SER A 334 1.74 29.14 0.54
C SER A 334 0.74 30.27 0.79
N THR A 335 0.34 30.49 2.05
CA THR A 335 -0.51 31.62 2.44
C THR A 335 0.25 32.94 2.57
N LEU A 336 1.58 32.89 2.64
CA LEU A 336 2.47 34.04 2.86
C LEU A 336 3.16 34.51 1.57
N GLY A 337 2.73 34.01 0.40
CA GLY A 337 3.20 34.46 -0.89
C GLY A 337 4.36 33.65 -1.47
N TRP A 338 4.74 32.53 -0.86
CA TRP A 338 5.59 31.53 -1.53
C TRP A 338 4.74 30.71 -2.53
N PRO A 339 5.25 30.37 -3.73
CA PRO A 339 6.58 30.71 -4.25
C PRO A 339 6.73 32.19 -4.59
#